data_AF-A0AAD9MF68-F1
#
_entry.id   AF-A0AAD9MF68-F1
#
_cell.length_a   1.000
_cell.length_b   1.000
_cell.length_c   1.000
_cell.angle_alpha   90.00
_cell.angle_beta   90.00
_cell.angle_gamma   90.00
#
_symmetry.space_group_name_H-M   'P 1'
#
loop_
_entity.id
_entity.type
_entity.pdbx_description
1 polymer ?
#
loop_
_entity_poly.entity_id
_entity_poly.type
_entity_poly.pdbx_seq_one_letter_code
_entity_poly.pdbx_strand_id
1 'polypeptide(L)'
;MAALSGSSEQAGRFDAKNGTHADVPELRRNTSRTVVLLVDLPNEILLEILGYLDVAELLATSRTSHHLRRLSLAPILHHLRLRHTRAVLPPMLTSPARPSLADLMARHIFLTHTTVVSRQLARSLVSIRLARRLAARPSPEALAQRCVLPAECVPGAGGPAAIAPALVARRRAVERERVKDGLRRWVGSVWMGEVREREECVRRWEESVGVGRVWRLRRFWEGLGRGPAQVQVAETVHG
;
A
#
# COMPACT_ATOMS: atom_id res chain seq x y z
N MET A 1 40.89 -45.25 36.48
CA MET A 1 41.58 -45.18 37.79
C MET A 1 41.56 -43.73 38.25
N ALA A 2 41.30 -43.52 39.56
CA ALA A 2 40.95 -42.28 40.29
C ALA A 2 39.47 -41.84 40.12
N ALA A 3 38.54 -42.09 41.06
CA ALA A 3 38.41 -41.62 42.47
C ALA A 3 38.13 -40.10 42.53
N LEU A 4 37.16 -39.51 43.26
CA LEU A 4 36.25 -39.91 44.35
C LEU A 4 35.24 -38.75 44.59
N SER A 5 34.15 -39.06 45.32
CA SER A 5 33.28 -38.17 46.14
C SER A 5 32.33 -37.19 45.41
N GLY A 6 31.03 -37.13 45.66
CA GLY A 6 30.23 -37.61 46.79
C GLY A 6 30.14 -36.56 47.89
N SER A 7 29.05 -35.77 47.91
CA SER A 7 28.59 -35.01 49.07
C SER A 7 27.06 -35.11 49.18
N SER A 8 26.66 -35.64 50.32
CA SER A 8 25.33 -35.75 50.90
C SER A 8 24.79 -34.40 51.34
N GLU A 9 23.46 -34.24 51.35
CA GLU A 9 22.82 -33.45 52.42
C GLU A 9 21.45 -34.04 52.77
N GLN A 10 21.28 -34.27 54.06
CA GLN A 10 20.15 -34.89 54.75
C GLN A 10 19.15 -33.82 55.20
N ALA A 11 17.86 -34.15 55.14
CA ALA A 11 16.83 -33.67 56.05
C ALA A 11 15.62 -34.61 55.87
N GLY A 12 14.91 -35.10 56.87
CA GLY A 12 14.94 -34.93 58.31
C GLY A 12 13.85 -35.86 58.83
N ARG A 13 14.23 -36.70 59.79
CA ARG A 13 13.38 -37.69 60.47
C ARG A 13 12.58 -36.99 61.57
N PHE A 14 11.26 -37.16 61.60
CA PHE A 14 10.42 -36.80 62.74
C PHE A 14 9.54 -38.00 63.11
N ASP A 15 9.86 -38.60 64.25
CA ASP A 15 9.11 -39.68 64.90
C ASP A 15 8.12 -39.07 65.90
N ALA A 16 6.84 -39.47 65.85
CA ALA A 16 5.90 -39.30 66.96
C ALA A 16 4.75 -40.33 66.93
N LYS A 17 4.97 -41.42 67.67
CA LYS A 17 4.09 -42.18 68.58
C LYS A 17 2.57 -42.31 68.31
N ASN A 18 2.18 -43.60 68.27
CA ASN A 18 0.91 -44.30 68.51
C ASN A 18 -0.28 -43.56 69.15
N GLY A 19 -1.48 -43.89 68.64
CA GLY A 19 -2.76 -43.75 69.35
C GLY A 19 -3.93 -44.29 68.51
N THR A 20 -4.40 -45.48 68.84
CA THR A 20 -5.65 -46.10 68.36
C THR A 20 -6.86 -45.32 68.87
N HIS A 21 -7.78 -44.90 67.99
CA HIS A 21 -9.23 -44.88 68.30
C HIS A 21 -10.12 -44.63 67.07
N ALA A 22 -11.11 -45.53 66.94
CA ALA A 22 -12.47 -45.35 66.43
C ALA A 22 -12.75 -44.96 64.97
N ASP A 23 -13.56 -45.83 64.38
CA ASP A 23 -14.35 -45.68 63.16
C ASP A 23 -15.16 -44.38 63.11
N VAL A 24 -15.01 -43.64 62.01
CA VAL A 24 -16.01 -42.69 61.51
C VAL A 24 -16.11 -42.91 60.00
N PRO A 25 -17.28 -43.26 59.44
CA PRO A 25 -17.43 -43.37 58.00
C PRO A 25 -17.56 -41.96 57.43
N GLU A 26 -16.43 -41.31 57.15
CA GLU A 26 -16.42 -40.14 56.29
C GLU A 26 -16.79 -40.57 54.87
N LEU A 27 -17.95 -40.10 54.45
CA LEU A 27 -18.45 -40.13 53.07
C LEU A 27 -17.51 -39.31 52.17
N ARG A 28 -16.31 -39.81 51.90
CA ARG A 28 -15.37 -39.18 50.97
C ARG A 28 -15.88 -39.39 49.55
N ARG A 29 -16.38 -38.29 48.99
CA ARG A 29 -16.52 -38.06 47.56
C ARG A 29 -15.16 -38.30 46.89
N ASN A 30 -14.90 -39.54 46.47
CA ASN A 30 -13.79 -39.86 45.59
C ASN A 30 -14.22 -39.48 44.17
N THR A 31 -14.18 -38.20 43.82
CA THR A 31 -13.93 -37.81 42.43
C THR A 31 -12.46 -38.12 42.14
N SER A 32 -12.15 -39.41 42.05
CA SER A 32 -10.94 -39.89 41.40
C SER A 32 -11.06 -39.43 39.96
N ARG A 33 -10.45 -38.29 39.61
CA ARG A 33 -10.22 -37.94 38.22
C ARG A 33 -9.31 -39.03 37.66
N THR A 34 -9.92 -40.06 37.08
CA THR A 34 -9.21 -41.06 36.29
C THR A 34 -8.62 -40.32 35.12
N VAL A 35 -7.31 -40.08 35.17
CA VAL A 35 -6.56 -39.59 34.02
C VAL A 35 -6.53 -40.75 33.03
N VAL A 36 -7.42 -40.71 32.04
CA VAL A 36 -7.40 -41.67 30.94
C VAL A 36 -6.22 -41.29 30.06
N LEU A 37 -5.23 -42.17 29.96
CA LEU A 37 -4.10 -41.96 29.06
C LEU A 37 -4.49 -42.40 27.66
N LEU A 38 -3.87 -41.79 26.65
CA LEU A 38 -4.12 -42.14 25.25
C LEU A 38 -3.86 -43.64 24.97
N VAL A 39 -2.93 -44.26 25.70
CA VAL A 39 -2.58 -45.69 25.55
C VAL A 39 -3.65 -46.62 26.13
N ASP A 40 -4.54 -46.11 26.98
CA ASP A 40 -5.64 -46.89 27.58
C ASP A 40 -6.86 -46.97 26.66
N LEU A 41 -6.84 -46.26 25.53
CA LEU A 41 -7.91 -46.28 24.54
C LEU A 41 -7.90 -47.59 23.74
N PRO A 42 -9.06 -48.09 23.28
CA PRO A 42 -9.13 -49.25 22.41
C PRO A 42 -8.33 -49.05 21.12
N ASN A 43 -7.76 -50.14 20.61
CA ASN A 43 -6.91 -50.13 19.41
C ASN A 43 -7.63 -49.55 18.19
N GLU A 44 -8.94 -49.74 18.09
CA GLU A 44 -9.79 -49.24 17.00
C GLU A 44 -9.78 -47.71 16.96
N ILE A 45 -9.91 -47.07 18.13
CA ILE A 45 -9.91 -45.61 18.24
C ILE A 45 -8.50 -45.08 18.00
N LEU A 46 -7.48 -45.77 18.49
CA LEU A 46 -6.08 -45.42 18.21
C LEU A 46 -5.76 -45.52 16.72
N LEU A 47 -6.21 -46.58 16.04
CA LEU A 47 -5.99 -46.75 14.60
C LEU A 47 -6.70 -45.67 13.77
N GLU A 48 -7.89 -45.24 14.18
CA GLU A 48 -8.59 -44.14 13.52
C GLU A 48 -7.84 -42.82 13.69
N ILE A 49 -7.41 -42.48 14.92
CA ILE A 49 -6.61 -41.27 15.20
C ILE A 49 -5.30 -41.29 14.40
N LEU A 50 -4.57 -42.40 14.45
CA LEU A 50 -3.32 -42.57 13.72
C LEU A 50 -3.53 -42.58 12.19
N GLY A 51 -4.73 -42.87 11.71
CA GLY A 51 -5.11 -42.82 10.29
C GLY A 51 -5.08 -41.41 9.71
N TYR A 52 -5.35 -40.38 10.53
CA TYR A 52 -5.36 -38.97 10.11
C TYR A 52 -4.00 -38.29 10.18
N LEU A 53 -3.02 -38.91 10.85
CA LEU A 53 -1.70 -38.33 11.02
C LEU A 53 -0.85 -38.46 9.74
N ASP A 54 -0.02 -37.44 9.52
CA ASP A 54 0.97 -37.45 8.45
C ASP A 54 2.12 -38.42 8.74
N VAL A 55 2.91 -38.76 7.71
CA VAL A 55 4.02 -39.73 7.86
C VAL A 55 5.04 -39.28 8.92
N ALA A 56 5.31 -37.98 9.01
CA ALA A 56 6.21 -37.41 10.01
C ALA A 56 5.64 -37.52 11.45
N GLU A 57 4.34 -37.31 11.59
CA GLU A 57 3.63 -37.36 12.88
C GLU A 57 3.47 -38.81 13.37
N LEU A 58 3.22 -39.75 12.47
CA LEU A 58 3.25 -41.19 12.75
C LEU A 58 4.63 -41.65 13.24
N LEU A 59 5.70 -41.14 12.63
CA LEU A 59 7.05 -41.43 13.08
C LEU A 59 7.30 -40.86 14.49
N ALA A 60 6.85 -39.63 14.76
CA ALA A 60 6.96 -39.03 16.08
C ALA A 60 6.20 -39.85 17.15
N THR A 61 4.95 -40.23 16.89
CA THR A 61 4.12 -41.03 17.79
C THR A 61 4.66 -42.46 17.99
N SER A 62 5.29 -43.05 16.97
CA SER A 62 5.95 -44.35 17.10
C SER A 62 7.15 -44.34 18.06
N ARG A 63 7.75 -43.17 18.32
CA ARG A 63 8.91 -43.01 19.21
C ARG A 63 8.51 -42.78 20.67
N THR A 64 7.26 -42.41 20.94
CA THR A 64 6.79 -42.11 22.30
C THR A 64 6.34 -43.35 23.07
N SER A 65 5.90 -44.41 22.39
CA SER A 65 5.54 -45.68 23.05
C SER A 65 5.70 -46.91 22.15
N HIS A 66 6.02 -48.06 22.75
CA HIS A 66 6.11 -49.34 22.04
C HIS A 66 4.76 -49.80 21.48
N HIS A 67 3.66 -49.48 22.18
CA HIS A 67 2.30 -49.82 21.74
C HIS A 67 1.92 -49.04 20.47
N LEU A 68 2.10 -47.71 20.46
CA LEU A 68 1.86 -46.89 19.26
C LEU A 68 2.83 -47.23 18.14
N ARG A 69 4.08 -47.60 18.45
CA ARG A 69 5.02 -48.13 17.43
C ARG A 69 4.45 -49.35 16.72
N ARG A 70 3.90 -50.31 17.45
CA ARG A 70 3.30 -51.52 16.86
C ARG A 70 2.07 -51.20 16.01
N LEU A 71 1.21 -50.29 16.46
CA LEU A 71 0.02 -49.87 15.70
C LEU A 71 0.37 -49.03 14.46
N SER A 72 1.36 -48.15 14.55
CA SER A 72 1.86 -47.33 13.43
C SER A 72 2.44 -48.16 12.28
N LEU A 73 3.02 -49.33 12.61
CA LEU A 73 3.59 -50.28 11.66
C LEU A 73 2.58 -51.36 11.23
N ALA A 74 1.36 -51.33 11.76
CA ALA A 74 0.35 -52.33 11.43
C ALA A 74 -0.14 -52.16 9.98
N PRO A 75 -0.30 -53.26 9.21
CA PRO A 75 -0.80 -53.19 7.83
C PRO A 75 -2.25 -52.69 7.75
N ILE A 76 -3.02 -52.88 8.82
CA ILE A 76 -4.41 -52.41 8.93
C ILE A 76 -4.48 -50.88 8.83
N LEU A 77 -3.58 -50.16 9.52
CA LEU A 77 -3.51 -48.71 9.45
C LEU A 77 -3.21 -48.23 8.03
N HIS A 78 -2.28 -48.90 7.35
CA HIS A 78 -1.96 -48.58 5.96
C HIS A 78 -3.18 -48.78 5.04
N HIS A 79 -3.94 -49.86 5.23
CA HIS A 79 -5.15 -50.13 4.46
C HIS A 79 -6.25 -49.09 4.68
N LEU A 80 -6.48 -48.67 5.93
CA LEU A 80 -7.44 -47.62 6.28
C LEU A 80 -7.07 -46.28 5.63
N ARG A 81 -5.79 -45.90 5.68
CA ARG A 81 -5.28 -44.67 5.03
C ARG A 81 -5.42 -44.72 3.52
N LEU A 82 -5.13 -45.86 2.90
CA LEU A 82 -5.34 -46.06 1.47
C LEU A 82 -6.83 -45.94 1.10
N ARG A 83 -7.72 -46.52 1.90
CA ARG A 83 -9.17 -46.44 1.67
C ARG A 83 -9.68 -45.01 1.82
N HIS A 84 -9.25 -44.29 2.85
CA HIS A 84 -9.63 -42.90 3.09
C HIS A 84 -9.14 -41.99 1.96
N THR A 85 -7.87 -42.09 1.58
CA THR A 85 -7.32 -41.31 0.45
C THR A 85 -8.02 -41.64 -0.87
N ARG A 86 -8.36 -42.91 -1.14
CA ARG A 86 -9.17 -43.29 -2.31
C ARG A 86 -10.57 -42.70 -2.30
N ALA A 87 -11.17 -42.48 -1.13
CA ALA A 87 -12.48 -41.86 -1.02
C ALA A 87 -12.42 -40.34 -1.20
N VAL A 88 -11.40 -39.69 -0.65
CA VAL A 88 -11.29 -38.21 -0.60
C VAL A 88 -10.63 -37.62 -1.85
N LEU A 89 -9.63 -38.30 -2.42
CA LEU A 89 -8.82 -37.74 -3.51
C LEU A 89 -9.61 -37.52 -4.82
N PRO A 90 -10.44 -38.45 -5.32
CA PRO A 90 -11.14 -38.27 -6.59
C PRO A 90 -12.01 -36.99 -6.66
N PRO A 91 -12.90 -36.67 -5.69
CA PRO A 91 -13.69 -35.45 -5.76
C PRO A 91 -12.84 -34.17 -5.67
N MET A 92 -11.69 -34.21 -4.98
CA MET A 92 -10.77 -33.06 -4.94
C MET A 92 -10.05 -32.84 -6.28
N LEU A 93 -9.73 -33.91 -7.01
CA LEU A 93 -9.08 -33.83 -8.32
C LEU A 93 -10.05 -33.41 -9.44
N THR A 94 -11.32 -33.78 -9.32
CA THR A 94 -12.40 -33.45 -10.28
C THR A 94 -13.16 -32.18 -9.94
N SER A 95 -12.91 -31.57 -8.77
CA SER A 95 -13.58 -30.35 -8.33
C SER A 95 -13.36 -29.18 -9.31
N PRO A 96 -14.41 -28.42 -9.67
CA PRO A 96 -14.30 -27.26 -10.55
C PRO A 96 -13.55 -26.08 -9.90
N ALA A 97 -13.33 -26.12 -8.58
CA ALA A 97 -12.48 -25.15 -7.89
C ALA A 97 -10.98 -25.35 -8.18
N ARG A 98 -10.60 -26.50 -8.75
CA ARG A 98 -9.21 -26.79 -9.11
C ARG A 98 -8.85 -26.00 -10.38
N PRO A 99 -7.83 -25.12 -10.34
CA PRO A 99 -7.42 -24.36 -11.51
C PRO A 99 -6.89 -25.29 -12.61
N SER A 100 -7.20 -24.96 -13.86
CA SER A 100 -6.71 -25.71 -15.01
C SER A 100 -5.19 -25.51 -15.19
N LEU A 101 -4.54 -26.39 -15.94
CA LEU A 101 -3.12 -26.23 -16.28
C LEU A 101 -2.87 -24.89 -17.01
N ALA A 102 -3.79 -24.50 -17.90
CA ALA A 102 -3.73 -23.23 -18.60
C ALA A 102 -3.80 -22.04 -17.63
N ASP A 103 -4.66 -22.10 -16.61
CA ASP A 103 -4.75 -21.07 -15.57
C ASP A 103 -3.46 -20.99 -14.74
N LEU A 104 -2.87 -22.14 -14.40
CA LEU A 104 -1.60 -22.18 -13.67
C LEU A 104 -0.44 -21.61 -14.50
N MET A 105 -0.43 -21.85 -15.81
CA MET A 105 0.54 -21.25 -16.74
C MET A 105 0.32 -19.74 -16.89
N ALA A 106 -0.93 -19.30 -17.02
CA ALA A 106 -1.30 -17.88 -17.12
C ALA A 106 -0.93 -17.10 -15.85
N ARG A 107 -1.07 -17.73 -14.68
CA ARG A 107 -0.65 -17.17 -13.38
C ARG A 107 0.85 -17.30 -13.11
N HIS A 108 1.62 -17.85 -14.05
CA HIS A 108 3.06 -18.12 -13.91
C HIS A 108 3.43 -19.00 -12.70
N ILE A 109 2.51 -19.87 -12.26
CA ILE A 109 2.74 -20.85 -11.19
C ILE A 109 3.39 -22.10 -11.78
N PHE A 110 2.82 -22.61 -12.89
CA PHE A 110 3.42 -23.71 -13.63
C PHE A 110 4.31 -23.16 -14.74
N LEU A 111 5.58 -23.55 -14.72
CA LEU A 111 6.58 -23.13 -15.69
C LEU A 111 7.06 -24.34 -16.49
N THR A 112 6.87 -24.30 -17.80
CA THR A 112 7.51 -25.26 -18.70
C THR A 112 8.99 -24.92 -18.86
N HIS A 113 9.80 -25.91 -19.24
CA HIS A 113 11.22 -25.69 -19.55
C HIS A 113 11.43 -24.53 -20.54
N THR A 114 10.58 -24.42 -21.57
CA THR A 114 10.63 -23.34 -22.55
C THR A 114 10.36 -21.97 -21.93
N THR A 115 9.41 -21.85 -21.00
CA THR A 115 9.15 -20.58 -20.29
C THR A 115 10.29 -20.18 -19.36
N VAL A 116 10.98 -21.15 -18.75
CA VAL A 116 12.15 -20.87 -17.91
C VAL A 116 13.29 -20.32 -18.75
N VAL A 117 13.62 -21.01 -19.85
CA VAL A 117 14.68 -20.59 -20.79
C VAL A 117 14.33 -19.25 -21.43
N SER A 118 13.09 -19.04 -21.87
CA SER A 118 12.68 -17.77 -22.48
C SER A 118 12.80 -16.59 -21.51
N ARG A 119 12.49 -16.79 -20.22
CA ARG A 119 12.67 -15.77 -19.17
C ARG A 119 14.14 -15.43 -18.95
N GLN A 120 15.02 -16.43 -18.95
CA GLN A 120 16.46 -16.21 -18.81
C GLN A 120 17.00 -15.39 -19.99
N LEU A 121 16.63 -15.75 -21.21
CA LEU A 121 17.00 -15.00 -22.42
C LEU A 121 16.43 -13.58 -22.40
N ALA A 122 15.15 -13.42 -22.06
CA ALA A 122 14.51 -12.11 -21.95
C ALA A 122 15.24 -11.20 -20.95
N ARG A 123 15.62 -11.72 -19.77
CA ARG A 123 16.41 -10.98 -18.77
C ARG A 123 17.78 -10.58 -19.31
N SER A 124 18.47 -11.48 -19.99
CA SER A 124 19.77 -11.19 -20.63
C SER A 124 19.65 -10.10 -21.71
N LEU A 125 18.61 -10.17 -22.55
CA LEU A 125 18.39 -9.14 -23.57
C LEU A 125 18.00 -7.79 -22.96
N VAL A 126 17.19 -7.79 -21.90
CA VAL A 126 16.85 -6.56 -21.15
C VAL A 126 18.09 -5.98 -20.48
N SER A 127 18.96 -6.79 -19.86
CA SER A 127 20.18 -6.29 -19.24
C SER A 127 21.14 -5.68 -20.26
N ILE A 128 21.33 -6.32 -21.42
CA ILE A 128 22.14 -5.78 -22.52
C ILE A 128 21.54 -4.47 -23.06
N ARG A 129 20.21 -4.39 -23.21
CA ARG A 129 19.52 -3.17 -23.64
C ARG A 129 19.68 -2.04 -22.63
N LEU A 130 19.53 -2.34 -21.34
CA LEU A 130 19.69 -1.37 -20.26
C LEU A 130 21.13 -0.88 -20.16
N ALA A 131 22.12 -1.78 -20.20
CA ALA A 131 23.54 -1.40 -20.18
C ALA A 131 23.88 -0.40 -21.30
N ARG A 132 23.41 -0.66 -22.53
CA ARG A 132 23.58 0.27 -23.66
C ARG A 132 22.86 1.61 -23.45
N ARG A 133 21.62 1.59 -22.96
CA ARG A 133 20.86 2.84 -22.69
C ARG A 133 21.43 3.66 -21.54
N LEU A 134 22.01 3.01 -20.54
CA LEU A 134 22.66 3.68 -19.42
C LEU A 134 23.99 4.31 -19.84
N ALA A 135 24.76 3.65 -20.71
CA ALA A 135 25.98 4.23 -21.27
C ALA A 135 25.68 5.47 -22.13
N ALA A 136 24.58 5.46 -22.89
CA ALA A 136 24.13 6.60 -23.70
C ALA A 136 23.24 7.60 -22.92
N ARG A 137 23.22 7.54 -21.58
CA ARG A 137 22.34 8.36 -20.76
C ARG A 137 22.76 9.85 -20.84
N PRO A 138 21.85 10.76 -21.22
CA PRO A 138 22.14 12.19 -21.22
C PRO A 138 22.37 12.71 -19.80
N SER A 139 23.27 13.69 -19.66
CA SER A 139 23.52 14.37 -18.39
C SER A 139 22.28 15.14 -17.91
N PRO A 140 22.12 15.35 -16.59
CA PRO A 140 20.97 16.10 -16.05
C PRO A 140 20.94 17.54 -16.56
N GLU A 141 22.10 18.14 -16.81
CA GLU A 141 22.22 19.47 -17.42
C GLU A 141 21.69 19.50 -18.87
N ALA A 142 22.02 18.49 -19.68
CA ALA A 142 21.49 18.37 -21.03
C ALA A 142 19.96 18.18 -21.04
N LEU A 143 19.40 17.54 -20.01
CA LEU A 143 17.95 17.42 -19.84
C LEU A 143 17.29 18.74 -19.43
N ALA A 144 17.97 19.57 -18.65
CA ALA A 144 17.51 20.92 -18.30
C ALA A 144 17.55 21.86 -19.50
N GLN A 145 18.60 21.80 -20.32
CA GLN A 145 18.71 22.56 -21.57
C GLN A 145 17.58 22.22 -22.55
N ARG A 146 17.14 20.97 -22.58
CA ARG A 146 16.01 20.50 -23.40
C ARG A 146 14.65 20.72 -22.75
N CYS A 147 14.57 21.43 -21.63
CA CYS A 147 13.35 21.68 -20.87
C CYS A 147 12.58 20.42 -20.43
N VAL A 148 13.22 19.26 -20.38
CA VAL A 148 12.62 18.00 -19.89
C VAL A 148 12.64 17.97 -18.36
N LEU A 149 13.76 18.40 -17.78
CA LEU A 149 13.93 18.53 -16.33
C LEU A 149 13.91 20.03 -15.96
N PRO A 150 13.17 20.45 -14.92
CA PRO A 150 13.30 21.79 -14.37
C PRO A 150 14.75 22.10 -13.99
N ALA A 151 15.29 23.23 -14.44
CA ALA A 151 16.66 23.65 -14.10
C ALA A 151 16.89 23.75 -12.58
N GLU A 152 15.84 24.11 -11.84
CA GLU A 152 15.78 24.14 -10.36
C GLU A 152 16.12 22.81 -9.68
N CYS A 153 15.92 21.67 -10.36
CA CYS A 153 16.23 20.34 -9.84
C CYS A 153 17.69 19.94 -10.04
N VAL A 154 18.44 20.64 -10.90
CA VAL A 154 19.82 20.28 -11.24
C VAL A 154 20.75 21.07 -10.31
N PRO A 155 21.63 20.39 -9.54
CA PRO A 155 22.65 21.06 -8.73
C PRO A 155 23.50 21.98 -9.60
N GLY A 156 23.62 23.25 -9.22
CA GLY A 156 24.44 24.25 -9.92
C GLY A 156 23.75 24.98 -11.07
N ALA A 157 22.64 24.50 -11.64
CA ALA A 157 21.99 25.15 -12.79
C ALA A 157 20.80 26.07 -12.43
N GLY A 158 20.11 25.82 -11.31
CA GLY A 158 18.86 26.50 -10.94
C GLY A 158 18.88 27.32 -9.65
N GLY A 159 20.04 27.46 -9.02
CA GLY A 159 20.22 28.18 -7.75
C GLY A 159 21.25 27.52 -6.82
N PRO A 160 21.46 28.09 -5.62
CA PRO A 160 22.49 27.61 -4.68
C PRO A 160 22.17 26.22 -4.09
N ALA A 161 20.91 25.78 -4.13
CA ALA A 161 20.50 24.45 -3.70
C ALA A 161 19.52 23.84 -4.70
N ALA A 162 19.75 22.57 -5.06
CA ALA A 162 18.84 21.80 -5.89
C ALA A 162 17.53 21.55 -5.13
N ILE A 163 16.40 21.73 -5.81
CA ILE A 163 15.08 21.55 -5.23
C ILE A 163 14.62 20.13 -5.48
N ALA A 164 14.01 19.52 -4.47
CA ALA A 164 13.34 18.24 -4.64
C ALA A 164 12.23 18.35 -5.70
N PRO A 165 12.11 17.39 -6.65
CA PRO A 165 11.11 17.45 -7.73
C PRO A 165 9.67 17.66 -7.25
N ALA A 166 9.33 17.13 -6.07
CA ALA A 166 8.01 17.28 -5.45
C ALA A 166 7.63 18.74 -5.13
N LEU A 167 8.61 19.62 -4.92
CA LEU A 167 8.39 21.02 -4.51
C LEU A 167 8.39 22.01 -5.68
N VAL A 168 8.87 21.60 -6.86
CA VAL A 168 9.04 22.48 -8.03
C VAL A 168 7.73 23.15 -8.43
N ALA A 169 6.63 22.39 -8.49
CA ALA A 169 5.34 22.93 -8.87
C ALA A 169 4.86 24.01 -7.90
N ARG A 170 5.06 23.80 -6.59
CA ARG A 170 4.70 24.75 -5.54
C ARG A 170 5.58 25.99 -5.61
N ARG A 171 6.89 25.84 -5.77
CA ARG A 171 7.82 26.97 -5.92
C ARG A 171 7.46 27.81 -7.14
N ARG A 172 7.27 27.18 -8.31
CA ARG A 172 6.85 27.87 -9.54
C ARG A 172 5.49 28.54 -9.42
N ALA A 173 4.56 27.97 -8.64
CA ALA A 173 3.30 28.64 -8.35
C ALA A 173 3.53 29.93 -7.54
N VAL A 174 4.34 29.85 -6.48
CA VAL A 174 4.70 31.01 -5.67
C VAL A 174 5.46 32.07 -6.48
N GLU A 175 6.43 31.67 -7.30
CA GLU A 175 7.17 32.58 -8.17
C GLU A 175 6.27 33.24 -9.21
N ARG A 176 5.32 32.49 -9.81
CA ARG A 176 4.32 33.07 -10.73
C ARG A 176 3.44 34.10 -10.04
N GLU A 177 2.96 33.81 -8.83
CA GLU A 177 2.16 34.79 -8.06
C GLU A 177 2.98 36.01 -7.67
N ARG A 178 4.25 35.84 -7.26
CA ARG A 178 5.15 36.97 -6.99
C ARG A 178 5.36 37.86 -8.22
N VAL A 179 5.54 37.27 -9.41
CA VAL A 179 5.67 38.02 -10.67
C VAL A 179 4.38 38.74 -11.02
N LYS A 180 3.22 38.10 -10.86
CA LYS A 180 1.91 38.74 -11.06
C LYS A 180 1.70 39.92 -10.12
N ASP A 181 2.01 39.76 -8.84
CA ASP A 181 1.89 40.82 -7.83
C ASP A 181 2.85 41.98 -8.13
N GLY A 182 4.08 41.67 -8.56
CA GLY A 182 5.05 42.67 -9.01
C GLY A 182 4.54 43.47 -10.21
N LEU A 183 4.02 42.78 -11.22
CA LEU A 183 3.44 43.42 -12.41
C LEU A 183 2.23 44.29 -12.06
N ARG A 184 1.33 43.81 -11.19
CA ARG A 184 0.16 44.59 -10.73
C ARG A 184 0.59 45.89 -10.05
N ARG A 185 1.60 45.83 -9.16
CA ARG A 185 2.14 47.03 -8.51
C ARG A 185 2.78 47.98 -9.51
N TRP A 186 3.63 47.48 -10.40
CA TRP A 186 4.29 48.31 -11.41
C TRP A 186 3.30 48.99 -12.35
N VAL A 187 2.26 48.27 -12.81
CA VAL A 187 1.20 48.87 -13.63
C VAL A 187 0.47 49.95 -12.84
N GLY A 188 0.09 49.69 -11.58
CA GLY A 188 -0.65 50.65 -10.76
C GLY A 188 0.16 51.90 -10.40
N SER A 189 1.46 51.78 -10.15
CA SER A 189 2.28 52.90 -9.67
C SER A 189 3.00 53.65 -10.78
N VAL A 190 3.63 52.93 -11.71
CA VAL A 190 4.49 53.53 -12.75
C VAL A 190 3.66 53.79 -14.00
N TRP A 191 3.03 52.74 -14.54
CA TRP A 191 2.32 52.85 -15.80
C TRP A 191 1.09 53.75 -15.71
N MET A 192 0.22 53.55 -14.72
CA MET A 192 -0.98 54.40 -14.55
C MET A 192 -0.61 55.84 -14.20
N GLY A 193 0.51 56.07 -13.50
CA GLY A 193 1.04 57.41 -13.25
C GLY A 193 1.49 58.10 -14.53
N GLU A 194 2.30 57.41 -15.34
CA GLU A 194 2.80 57.91 -16.62
C GLU A 194 1.68 58.10 -17.65
N VAL A 195 0.71 57.19 -17.71
CA VAL A 195 -0.50 57.34 -18.52
C VAL A 195 -1.32 58.53 -18.05
N ARG A 196 -1.52 58.71 -16.74
CA ARG A 196 -2.26 59.86 -16.21
C ARG A 196 -1.55 61.17 -16.50
N GLU A 197 -0.23 61.24 -16.35
CA GLU A 197 0.56 62.43 -16.72
C GLU A 197 0.46 62.72 -18.21
N ARG A 198 0.49 61.69 -19.05
CA ARG A 198 0.35 61.82 -20.50
C ARG A 198 -1.06 62.24 -20.91
N GLU A 199 -2.09 61.67 -20.30
CA GLU A 199 -3.49 62.08 -20.45
C GLU A 199 -3.72 63.51 -19.97
N GLU A 200 -3.14 63.90 -18.83
CA GLU A 200 -3.19 65.28 -18.34
C GLU A 200 -2.47 66.24 -19.28
N CYS A 201 -1.34 65.86 -19.86
CA CYS A 201 -0.63 66.66 -20.87
C CYS A 201 -1.47 66.84 -22.14
N VAL A 202 -2.08 65.75 -22.64
CA VAL A 202 -3.01 65.79 -23.77
C VAL A 202 -4.23 66.65 -23.44
N ARG A 203 -4.82 66.51 -22.26
CA ARG A 203 -5.96 67.34 -21.81
C ARG A 203 -5.58 68.81 -21.74
N ARG A 204 -4.43 69.16 -21.17
CA ARG A 204 -3.93 70.54 -21.12
C ARG A 204 -3.67 71.11 -22.52
N TRP A 205 -3.20 70.28 -23.44
CA TRP A 205 -3.02 70.66 -24.85
C TRP A 205 -4.37 70.84 -25.57
N GLU A 206 -5.35 69.96 -25.36
CA GLU A 206 -6.69 70.10 -25.91
C GLU A 206 -7.42 71.34 -25.35
N GLU A 207 -7.19 71.69 -24.09
CA GLU A 207 -7.70 72.90 -23.43
C GLU A 207 -7.05 74.17 -24.01
N SER A 208 -5.73 74.14 -24.27
CA SER A 208 -5.01 75.29 -24.85
C SER A 208 -5.30 75.50 -26.34
N VAL A 209 -5.52 74.43 -27.11
CA VAL A 209 -5.95 74.46 -28.52
C VAL A 209 -7.47 74.67 -28.65
N GLY A 210 -8.23 74.57 -27.54
CA GLY A 210 -9.66 74.91 -27.49
C GLY A 210 -10.61 73.83 -28.03
N VAL A 211 -10.12 72.62 -28.27
CA VAL A 211 -10.87 71.50 -28.85
C VAL A 211 -12.11 71.14 -28.01
N GLY A 212 -12.00 71.19 -26.68
CA GLY A 212 -13.13 70.92 -25.77
C GLY A 212 -14.29 71.94 -25.83
N ARG A 213 -14.12 73.11 -26.44
CA ARG A 213 -15.22 74.07 -26.70
C ARG A 213 -15.92 73.76 -28.03
N VAL A 214 -15.15 73.41 -29.07
CA VAL A 214 -15.67 73.01 -30.38
C VAL A 214 -16.41 71.67 -30.29
N TRP A 215 -15.89 70.71 -29.51
CA TRP A 215 -16.54 69.42 -29.28
C TRP A 215 -17.83 69.55 -28.47
N ARG A 216 -17.91 70.48 -27.50
CA ARG A 216 -19.15 70.83 -26.80
C ARG A 216 -20.18 71.48 -27.72
N LEU A 217 -19.76 72.36 -28.63
CA LEU A 217 -20.65 72.90 -29.66
C LEU A 217 -21.15 71.79 -30.59
N ARG A 218 -20.27 70.92 -31.08
CA ARG A 218 -20.65 69.80 -31.97
C ARG A 218 -21.64 68.85 -31.30
N ARG A 219 -21.42 68.50 -30.02
CA ARG A 219 -22.33 67.66 -29.24
C ARG A 219 -23.66 68.34 -28.91
N PHE A 220 -23.65 69.66 -28.69
CA PHE A 220 -24.85 70.48 -28.54
C PHE A 220 -25.68 70.48 -29.83
N TRP A 221 -25.05 70.65 -30.98
CA TRP A 221 -25.72 70.57 -32.30
C TRP A 221 -26.20 69.15 -32.63
N GLU A 222 -25.45 68.11 -32.29
CA GLU A 222 -25.89 66.70 -32.43
C GLU A 222 -27.08 66.36 -31.53
N GLY A 223 -27.18 66.96 -30.34
CA GLY A 223 -28.32 66.80 -29.42
C GLY A 223 -29.60 67.50 -29.90
N LEU A 224 -29.48 68.63 -30.59
CA LEU A 224 -30.62 69.30 -31.23
C LEU A 224 -31.10 68.59 -32.50
N GLY A 225 -30.24 67.76 -33.13
CA GLY A 225 -30.59 66.95 -34.30
C GLY A 225 -31.34 65.65 -33.99
N ARG A 226 -31.26 65.14 -32.75
CA ARG A 226 -32.14 64.07 -32.25
C ARG A 226 -33.37 64.71 -31.60
N GLY A 227 -34.46 64.81 -32.36
CA GLY A 227 -35.76 65.26 -31.85
C GLY A 227 -36.24 64.47 -30.63
N PRO A 228 -37.21 65.00 -29.86
CA PRO A 228 -37.66 64.40 -28.62
C PRO A 228 -38.10 62.95 -28.85
N ALA A 229 -37.51 62.03 -28.10
CA ALA A 229 -37.98 60.66 -28.01
C ALA A 229 -39.45 60.71 -27.58
N GLN A 230 -40.34 60.22 -28.44
CA GLN A 230 -41.73 60.00 -28.11
C GLN A 230 -41.81 59.17 -26.84
N VAL A 231 -42.46 59.74 -25.84
CA VAL A 231 -42.93 59.06 -24.64
C VAL A 231 -43.93 58.00 -25.11
N GLN A 232 -43.54 56.73 -25.13
CA GLN A 232 -44.50 55.63 -25.08
C GLN A 232 -45.01 55.55 -23.66
N VAL A 233 -46.21 56.12 -23.46
CA VAL A 233 -47.06 55.86 -22.30
C VAL A 233 -47.50 54.40 -22.40
N ALA A 234 -46.96 53.54 -21.55
CA ALA A 234 -47.59 52.28 -21.23
C ALA A 234 -48.74 52.59 -20.25
N GLU A 235 -49.97 52.55 -20.75
CA GLU A 235 -51.19 52.52 -19.96
C GLU A 235 -51.14 51.33 -18.99
N THR A 236 -51.41 51.63 -17.72
CA THR A 236 -51.93 50.65 -16.77
C THR A 236 -53.45 50.66 -16.92
N VAL A 237 -54.04 49.54 -17.37
CA VAL A 237 -55.46 49.24 -17.20
C VAL A 237 -55.58 47.93 -16.46
N HIS A 238 -56.45 47.97 -15.45
CA HIS A 238 -56.91 46.91 -14.58
C HIS A 238 -57.26 45.57 -15.24
N GLY A 239 -56.99 44.49 -14.50
CA GLY A 239 -57.44 43.12 -14.72
C GLY A 239 -56.64 42.15 -13.87
#